data_AF-A0A1V5ZK53-F1
#
_entry.id   AF-A0A1V5ZK53-F1
#
_cell.length_a   1.000
_cell.length_b   1.000
_cell.length_c   1.000
_cell.angle_alpha   90.00
_cell.angle_beta   90.00
_cell.angle_gamma   90.00
#
_symmetry.space_group_name_H-M   'P 1'
#
loop_
_entity.id
_entity.type
_entity.pdbx_description
1 polymer ?
#
loop_
_entity_poly.entity_id
_entity_poly.type
_entity_poly.pdbx_seq_one_letter_code
_entity_poly.pdbx_strand_id
1 'polypeptide(L)'
;MKLAHWGRAFIVFMTLAGGAGLFALAGKAWWRHAARDDAHPDYFVDLRYSTRNMRADSVFFCAGAAVANVTPTVPDSFSDRNGDGRFSIGIDTWVDKDRNRRFDAVWLAGEANGRPAGGVQDSLYARAIVFGDARHRVAICTVDNFGIFYDDVIAIRALVANLLAEKNDSVEYIAVVATGTMCAPDMMGFWGRSEEETGRDSAYAEQVRRTVAETIVRAATGVRAAVVEEWQPNTNPAKASIVFRAYNGTPIALLSVGAERRRASGEAGVMISADNEKNVAEQASFERFESVAPVHVVLPGMPAGLRGAGVVDSLTDEMAVRENRCALSIRARTVLAPVGMGSIRTAANLGLIERGFVDGKLRTETAALCLAGIQLVFVPGTVRDPQALHMKGSPVRTHEKRFLVTRANDFLGDLNVLSRDTTRSALPQVSIGLEGRRTIMEQVNLLANDELFRYPQLNNTCDPR
;
A
#
# COMPACT_ATOMS: atom_id res chain seq x y z
N MET A 1 45.63 -40.51 40.11
CA MET A 1 44.45 -40.73 39.23
C MET A 1 43.22 -39.97 39.75
N LYS A 2 43.12 -38.64 39.55
CA LYS A 2 41.87 -37.88 39.88
C LYS A 2 41.51 -36.73 38.91
N LEU A 3 42.35 -36.37 37.93
CA LEU A 3 42.03 -35.32 36.95
C LEU A 3 41.22 -35.81 35.72
N ALA A 4 41.26 -37.10 35.38
CA ALA A 4 40.63 -37.61 34.16
C ALA A 4 39.09 -37.73 34.24
N HIS A 5 38.50 -37.74 35.44
CA HIS A 5 37.04 -37.88 35.61
C HIS A 5 36.28 -36.55 35.46
N TRP A 6 36.94 -35.41 35.72
CA TRP A 6 36.30 -34.09 35.61
C TRP A 6 36.09 -33.63 34.16
N GLY A 7 37.00 -33.97 33.25
CA GLY A 7 36.86 -33.63 31.82
C GLY A 7 35.67 -34.31 31.14
N ARG A 8 35.39 -35.58 31.49
CA ARG A 8 34.23 -36.32 30.95
C ARG A 8 32.90 -35.79 31.50
N ALA A 9 32.84 -35.43 32.79
CA ALA A 9 31.65 -34.81 33.38
C ALA A 9 31.37 -33.42 32.78
N PHE A 10 32.41 -32.62 32.52
CA PHE A 10 32.28 -31.30 31.90
C PHE A 10 31.79 -31.38 30.44
N ILE A 11 32.30 -32.34 29.65
CA ILE A 11 31.84 -32.55 28.26
C ILE A 11 30.39 -33.04 28.22
N VAL A 12 30.00 -33.97 29.10
CA VAL A 12 28.61 -34.45 29.19
C VAL A 12 27.67 -33.31 29.63
N PHE A 13 28.09 -32.48 30.58
CA PHE A 13 27.32 -31.31 31.02
C PHE A 13 27.18 -30.26 29.90
N MET A 14 28.24 -29.96 29.15
CA MET A 14 28.18 -29.05 27.99
C MET A 14 27.32 -29.60 26.84
N THR A 15 27.31 -30.92 26.63
CA THR A 15 26.48 -31.56 25.60
C THR A 15 25.00 -31.57 26.00
N LEU A 16 24.70 -31.82 27.28
CA LEU A 16 23.34 -31.73 27.83
C LEU A 16 22.83 -30.29 27.94
N ALA A 17 23.68 -29.33 28.32
CA ALA A 17 23.34 -27.91 28.36
C ALA A 17 23.20 -27.31 26.95
N GLY A 18 24.05 -27.70 26.00
CA GLY A 18 23.90 -27.37 24.58
C GLY A 18 22.63 -27.98 23.97
N GLY A 19 22.31 -29.22 24.33
CA GLY A 19 21.04 -29.87 23.98
C GLY A 19 19.83 -29.15 24.57
N ALA A 20 19.85 -28.81 25.86
CA ALA A 20 18.79 -28.05 26.52
C ALA A 20 18.63 -26.64 25.95
N GLY A 21 19.73 -25.98 25.57
CA GLY A 21 19.73 -24.70 24.85
C GLY A 21 19.10 -24.83 23.46
N LEU A 22 19.43 -25.89 22.71
CA LEU A 22 18.80 -26.22 21.43
C LEU A 22 17.32 -26.57 21.58
N PHE A 23 16.91 -27.29 22.62
CA PHE A 23 15.50 -27.57 22.92
C PHE A 23 14.74 -26.34 23.41
N ALA A 24 15.38 -25.42 24.13
CA ALA A 24 14.77 -24.15 24.52
C ALA A 24 14.65 -23.19 23.32
N LEU A 25 15.62 -23.19 22.41
CA LEU A 25 15.56 -22.45 21.14
C LEU A 25 14.53 -23.07 20.19
N ALA A 26 14.50 -24.40 20.07
CA ALA A 26 13.49 -25.12 19.30
C ALA A 26 12.10 -24.99 19.92
N GLY A 27 12.00 -24.96 21.25
CA GLY A 27 10.76 -24.73 21.98
C GLY A 27 10.28 -23.28 21.87
N LYS A 28 11.19 -22.29 21.91
CA LYS A 28 10.87 -20.89 21.60
C LYS A 28 10.51 -20.70 20.13
N ALA A 29 11.20 -21.37 19.20
CA ALA A 29 10.90 -21.33 17.78
C ALA A 29 9.57 -22.02 17.48
N TRP A 30 9.28 -23.17 18.10
CA TRP A 30 8.01 -23.88 18.01
C TRP A 30 6.87 -23.08 18.65
N TRP A 31 7.08 -22.48 19.83
CA TRP A 31 6.09 -21.61 20.46
C TRP A 31 5.87 -20.33 19.65
N ARG A 32 6.91 -19.70 19.08
CA ARG A 32 6.77 -18.57 18.15
C ARG A 32 6.15 -18.96 16.81
N HIS A 33 6.34 -20.20 16.36
CA HIS A 33 5.72 -20.75 15.16
C HIS A 33 4.23 -21.07 15.40
N ALA A 34 3.89 -21.61 16.58
CA ALA A 34 2.54 -21.89 17.02
C ALA A 34 1.78 -20.64 17.51
N ALA A 35 2.48 -19.58 17.94
CA ALA A 35 1.90 -18.33 18.43
C ALA A 35 1.83 -17.23 17.36
N ARG A 36 2.04 -17.57 16.08
CA ARG A 36 1.77 -16.69 14.94
C ARG A 36 0.45 -17.04 14.26
N ASP A 37 -0.50 -17.45 15.09
CA ASP A 37 -1.89 -17.40 14.70
C ASP A 37 -2.20 -15.98 14.26
N ASP A 38 -2.93 -15.91 13.16
CA ASP A 38 -3.34 -14.65 12.61
C ASP A 38 -4.07 -13.79 13.64
N ALA A 39 -3.70 -12.51 13.77
CA ALA A 39 -4.28 -11.61 14.77
C ALA A 39 -5.76 -11.28 14.51
N HIS A 40 -6.25 -11.62 13.31
CA HIS A 40 -7.60 -11.34 12.83
C HIS A 40 -8.18 -12.57 12.12
N PRO A 41 -8.21 -13.77 12.74
CA PRO A 41 -8.44 -15.03 12.02
C PRO A 41 -9.83 -15.09 11.36
N ASP A 42 -10.81 -14.37 11.89
CA ASP A 42 -12.18 -14.30 11.37
C ASP A 42 -12.41 -13.16 10.36
N TYR A 43 -11.39 -12.33 10.08
CA TYR A 43 -11.51 -11.23 9.14
C TYR A 43 -11.42 -11.74 7.69
N PHE A 44 -12.53 -11.65 6.97
CA PHE A 44 -12.62 -11.96 5.55
C PHE A 44 -13.46 -10.91 4.82
N VAL A 45 -13.00 -10.54 3.63
CA VAL A 45 -13.71 -9.67 2.70
C VAL A 45 -14.23 -10.50 1.55
N ASP A 46 -15.53 -10.42 1.30
CA ASP A 46 -16.18 -10.88 0.08
C ASP A 46 -17.23 -9.85 -0.35
N LEU A 47 -16.74 -8.71 -0.84
CA LEU A 47 -17.59 -7.57 -1.20
C LEU A 47 -17.93 -7.60 -2.69
N ARG A 48 -19.21 -7.41 -3.01
CA ARG A 48 -19.70 -7.18 -4.37
C ARG A 48 -20.76 -6.08 -4.32
N TYR A 49 -20.46 -4.91 -4.88
CA TYR A 49 -21.35 -3.75 -4.85
C TYR A 49 -21.39 -3.02 -6.20
N SER A 50 -22.55 -2.50 -6.57
CA SER A 50 -22.73 -1.67 -7.77
C SER A 50 -23.92 -0.73 -7.60
N THR A 51 -23.77 0.53 -8.02
CA THR A 51 -24.86 1.54 -8.01
C THR A 51 -25.90 1.34 -9.11
N ARG A 52 -25.77 0.29 -9.95
CA ARG A 52 -26.60 -0.01 -11.15
C ARG A 52 -28.12 -0.11 -10.91
N ASN A 53 -28.56 -0.50 -9.71
CA ASN A 53 -29.96 -0.83 -9.44
C ASN A 53 -30.71 0.23 -8.62
N MET A 54 -30.12 1.40 -8.37
CA MET A 54 -30.77 2.45 -7.57
C MET A 54 -31.71 3.31 -8.42
N ARG A 55 -32.92 3.57 -7.90
CA ARG A 55 -33.91 4.47 -8.53
C ARG A 55 -33.35 5.87 -8.67
N ALA A 56 -33.64 6.51 -9.80
CA ALA A 56 -33.06 7.77 -10.27
C ALA A 56 -33.29 9.00 -9.36
N ASP A 57 -34.15 8.90 -8.35
CA ASP A 57 -34.81 10.07 -7.76
C ASP A 57 -34.32 10.41 -6.34
N SER A 58 -33.29 9.75 -5.79
CA SER A 58 -32.99 9.91 -4.36
C SER A 58 -31.53 9.80 -3.89
N VAL A 59 -30.55 9.59 -4.78
CA VAL A 59 -29.17 9.42 -4.33
C VAL A 59 -28.19 10.29 -5.13
N PHE A 60 -27.73 11.37 -4.50
CA PHE A 60 -26.68 12.22 -5.05
C PHE A 60 -25.33 11.55 -4.83
N PHE A 61 -24.46 11.62 -5.85
CA PHE A 61 -23.06 11.26 -5.68
C PHE A 61 -22.41 12.21 -4.68
N CYS A 62 -21.64 11.67 -3.75
CA CYS A 62 -20.96 12.45 -2.73
C CYS A 62 -19.47 12.12 -2.72
N ALA A 63 -18.66 13.11 -2.35
CA ALA A 63 -17.24 12.94 -2.14
C ALA A 63 -16.76 13.81 -0.99
N GLY A 64 -15.74 13.32 -0.28
CA GLY A 64 -15.04 14.02 0.78
C GLY A 64 -13.57 13.61 0.76
N ALA A 65 -12.69 14.50 1.21
CA ALA A 65 -11.25 14.22 1.19
C ALA A 65 -10.56 14.88 2.37
N ALA A 66 -9.44 14.29 2.80
CA ALA A 66 -8.65 14.79 3.91
C ALA A 66 -7.18 14.40 3.77
N VAL A 67 -6.32 15.15 4.46
CA VAL A 67 -4.87 14.92 4.54
C VAL A 67 -4.40 15.01 5.99
N ALA A 68 -3.46 14.16 6.39
CA ALA A 68 -2.75 14.26 7.67
C ALA A 68 -1.26 13.96 7.51
N ASN A 69 -0.46 14.56 8.38
CA ASN A 69 0.97 14.31 8.48
C ASN A 69 1.23 13.00 9.26
N VAL A 70 2.00 12.08 8.67
CA VAL A 70 2.43 10.79 9.25
C VAL A 70 3.96 10.73 9.44
N THR A 71 4.62 11.89 9.47
CA THR A 71 6.08 12.00 9.70
C THR A 71 6.39 11.59 11.14
N PRO A 72 7.39 10.72 11.38
CA PRO A 72 7.82 10.40 12.73
C PRO A 72 8.60 11.55 13.36
N THR A 73 8.77 11.50 14.67
CA THR A 73 9.89 12.17 15.33
C THR A 73 11.19 11.44 15.03
N VAL A 74 12.28 12.18 14.78
CA VAL A 74 13.63 11.61 14.59
C VAL A 74 14.47 11.97 15.83
N PRO A 75 14.50 11.11 16.86
CA PRO A 75 15.13 11.44 18.14
C PRO A 75 16.64 11.57 17.98
N ASP A 76 17.28 10.74 17.16
CA ASP A 76 18.70 10.84 16.86
C ASP A 76 18.99 11.00 15.37
N SER A 77 20.13 11.62 15.05
CA SER A 77 20.61 11.70 13.67
C SER A 77 21.98 11.06 13.52
N PHE A 78 22.27 10.52 12.34
CA PHE A 78 23.60 10.05 11.99
C PHE A 78 24.32 11.00 11.03
N SER A 79 25.65 10.97 11.10
CA SER A 79 26.57 11.62 10.18
C SER A 79 27.27 10.53 9.38
N ASP A 80 26.89 10.40 8.12
CA ASP A 80 27.51 9.52 7.13
C ASP A 80 28.91 10.04 6.77
N ARG A 81 29.97 9.37 7.20
CA ARG A 81 31.35 9.81 6.96
C ARG A 81 31.96 9.20 5.70
N ASN A 82 31.50 8.03 5.28
CA ASN A 82 32.02 7.32 4.12
C ASN A 82 31.14 7.48 2.87
N GLY A 83 29.94 8.08 3.01
CA GLY A 83 29.03 8.40 1.91
C GLY A 83 28.24 7.21 1.38
N ASP A 84 28.12 6.11 2.14
CA ASP A 84 27.41 4.90 1.70
C ASP A 84 25.93 4.88 2.09
N GLY A 85 25.46 5.90 2.83
CA GLY A 85 24.11 6.06 3.34
C GLY A 85 23.70 5.03 4.39
N ARG A 86 24.68 4.32 4.98
CA ARG A 86 24.49 3.31 6.02
C ARG A 86 25.28 3.69 7.27
N PHE A 87 24.89 3.10 8.40
CA PHE A 87 25.56 3.30 9.67
C PHE A 87 26.56 2.18 9.94
N SER A 88 27.84 2.54 9.88
CA SER A 88 28.98 1.67 10.13
C SER A 88 29.66 2.03 11.45
N ILE A 89 29.70 1.06 12.37
CA ILE A 89 30.36 1.22 13.68
C ILE A 89 31.85 1.50 13.47
N GLY A 90 32.37 2.55 14.11
CA GLY A 90 33.79 2.91 14.05
C GLY A 90 34.17 3.76 12.84
N ILE A 91 33.24 3.98 11.90
CA ILE A 91 33.39 4.91 10.79
C ILE A 91 32.48 6.11 11.02
N ASP A 92 31.18 5.85 11.20
CA ASP A 92 30.17 6.90 11.33
C ASP A 92 29.96 7.35 12.78
N THR A 93 29.37 8.54 12.91
CA THR A 93 28.99 9.10 14.21
C THR A 93 27.53 9.45 14.24
N TRP A 94 26.95 9.50 15.44
CA TRP A 94 25.56 9.89 15.64
C TRP A 94 25.48 10.97 16.74
N VAL A 95 24.37 11.70 16.72
CA VAL A 95 24.06 12.77 17.67
C VAL A 95 22.85 12.34 18.48
N ASP A 96 23.07 12.17 19.78
CA ASP A 96 22.08 11.92 20.81
C ASP A 96 21.27 13.19 21.08
N LYS A 97 20.12 13.38 20.41
CA LYS A 97 19.36 14.64 20.59
C LYS A 97 18.43 14.57 21.79
N ASP A 98 17.98 13.38 22.16
CA ASP A 98 17.09 13.18 23.31
C ASP A 98 17.84 12.98 24.65
N ARG A 99 19.18 12.84 24.59
CA ARG A 99 20.14 12.77 25.70
C ARG A 99 20.00 11.51 26.55
N ASN A 100 19.54 10.41 25.96
CA ASN A 100 19.33 9.15 26.67
C ASN A 100 20.55 8.20 26.61
N ARG A 101 21.62 8.59 25.90
CA ARG A 101 22.88 7.83 25.67
C ARG A 101 22.71 6.53 24.90
N ARG A 102 21.66 6.40 24.10
CA ARG A 102 21.40 5.30 23.18
C ARG A 102 21.19 5.87 21.79
N PHE A 103 21.46 5.07 20.77
CA PHE A 103 21.20 5.48 19.39
C PHE A 103 19.82 4.98 18.98
N ASP A 104 18.83 5.85 19.09
CA ASP A 104 17.42 5.58 18.75
C ASP A 104 17.15 5.94 17.28
N ALA A 105 17.75 5.14 16.41
CA ALA A 105 17.61 5.31 14.97
C ALA A 105 16.19 5.03 14.48
N VAL A 106 15.68 5.93 13.63
CA VAL A 106 14.53 5.64 12.76
C VAL A 106 15.05 4.99 11.49
N TRP A 107 14.74 3.72 11.23
CA TRP A 107 15.28 2.99 10.08
C TRP A 107 14.44 3.19 8.82
N LEU A 108 15.10 3.51 7.70
CA LEU A 108 14.47 3.76 6.41
C LEU A 108 14.28 2.48 5.59
N ALA A 109 13.08 2.28 5.07
CA ALA A 109 12.70 1.10 4.29
C ALA A 109 13.23 1.08 2.85
N GLY A 110 13.17 -0.10 2.24
CA GLY A 110 13.33 -0.32 0.80
C GLY A 110 14.71 -0.79 0.38
N GLU A 111 15.75 0.04 0.55
CA GLU A 111 17.03 -0.19 -0.12
C GLU A 111 17.93 -1.22 0.59
N ALA A 112 18.26 -0.98 1.86
CA ALA A 112 19.16 -1.83 2.62
C ALA A 112 18.96 -1.66 4.12
N ASN A 113 19.41 -2.67 4.90
CA ASN A 113 19.58 -2.53 6.33
C ASN A 113 20.69 -1.52 6.66
N GLY A 114 20.67 -1.03 7.89
CA GLY A 114 21.65 -0.09 8.40
C GLY A 114 21.43 1.33 7.90
N ARG A 115 20.23 1.71 7.44
CA ARG A 115 19.92 3.05 6.95
C ARG A 115 19.11 3.86 7.99
N PRO A 116 19.75 4.53 8.97
CA PRO A 116 19.01 5.39 9.88
C PRO A 116 18.66 6.72 9.21
N ALA A 117 17.59 7.37 9.63
CA ALA A 117 17.25 8.72 9.19
C ALA A 117 18.19 9.75 9.85
N GLY A 118 18.86 10.58 9.05
CA GLY A 118 19.60 11.75 9.50
C GLY A 118 18.68 12.92 9.91
N GLY A 119 17.42 12.88 9.48
CA GLY A 119 16.41 13.90 9.78
C GLY A 119 15.23 13.82 8.82
N VAL A 120 14.47 14.90 8.73
CA VAL A 120 13.31 15.04 7.83
C VAL A 120 13.63 16.07 6.76
N GLN A 121 13.58 15.66 5.49
CA GLN A 121 13.64 16.57 4.34
C GLN A 121 12.24 17.01 3.94
N ASP A 122 11.33 16.05 3.74
CA ASP A 122 9.95 16.30 3.34
C ASP A 122 8.99 15.59 4.30
N SER A 123 7.86 16.22 4.63
CA SER A 123 6.82 15.57 5.44
C SER A 123 6.17 14.42 4.68
N LEU A 124 5.89 13.34 5.40
CA LEU A 124 5.11 12.19 4.93
C LEU A 124 3.63 12.43 5.24
N TYR A 125 2.73 12.04 4.33
CA TYR A 125 1.29 12.24 4.52
C TYR A 125 0.46 10.99 4.24
N ALA A 126 -0.68 10.89 4.94
CA ALA A 126 -1.83 10.10 4.54
C ALA A 126 -2.83 11.03 3.81
N ARG A 127 -3.30 10.63 2.63
CA ARG A 127 -4.28 11.38 1.83
C ARG A 127 -5.44 10.47 1.49
N ALA A 128 -6.64 10.81 1.96
CA ALA A 128 -7.83 9.99 1.77
C ALA A 128 -8.86 10.70 0.91
N ILE A 129 -9.52 9.95 0.04
CA ILE A 129 -10.77 10.33 -0.60
C ILE A 129 -11.83 9.27 -0.26
N VAL A 130 -13.02 9.73 0.10
CA VAL A 130 -14.22 8.91 0.31
C VAL A 130 -15.25 9.37 -0.70
N PHE A 131 -15.84 8.43 -1.45
CA PHE A 131 -16.84 8.75 -2.44
C PHE A 131 -17.82 7.61 -2.65
N GLY A 132 -18.96 7.93 -3.22
CA GLY A 132 -20.04 6.99 -3.48
C GLY A 132 -21.37 7.69 -3.38
N ASP A 133 -22.33 7.03 -2.78
CA ASP A 133 -23.69 7.51 -2.65
C ASP A 133 -24.05 7.71 -1.17
N ALA A 134 -25.27 8.16 -0.86
CA ALA A 134 -25.66 8.47 0.52
C ALA A 134 -25.69 7.25 1.46
N ARG A 135 -25.64 6.03 0.92
CA ARG A 135 -25.69 4.77 1.68
C ARG A 135 -24.41 3.98 1.55
N HIS A 136 -23.80 3.96 0.36
CA HIS A 136 -22.65 3.13 0.04
C HIS A 136 -21.47 3.96 -0.43
N ARG A 137 -20.41 3.98 0.37
CA ARG A 137 -19.21 4.76 0.18
C ARG A 137 -17.98 3.88 0.26
N VAL A 138 -17.02 4.19 -0.59
CA VAL A 138 -15.71 3.56 -0.58
C VAL A 138 -14.65 4.61 -0.29
N ALA A 139 -13.58 4.22 0.38
CA ALA A 139 -12.41 5.05 0.63
C ALA A 139 -11.20 4.53 -0.14
N ILE A 140 -10.38 5.46 -0.61
CA ILE A 140 -9.01 5.20 -1.04
C ILE A 140 -8.10 6.11 -0.24
N CYS A 141 -7.16 5.53 0.51
CA CYS A 141 -6.17 6.28 1.27
C CYS A 141 -4.76 5.92 0.78
N THR A 142 -4.03 6.92 0.29
CA THR A 142 -2.61 6.79 -0.05
C THR A 142 -1.75 7.23 1.12
N VAL A 143 -0.74 6.43 1.48
CA VAL A 143 0.17 6.69 2.59
C VAL A 143 1.59 6.77 2.06
N ASP A 144 2.31 7.85 2.39
CA ASP A 144 3.73 8.02 2.08
C ASP A 144 4.58 7.03 2.90
N ASN A 145 4.66 5.79 2.42
CA ASN A 145 5.48 4.71 2.98
C ASN A 145 5.94 3.75 1.87
N PHE A 146 6.92 2.89 2.16
CA PHE A 146 7.38 1.86 1.23
C PHE A 146 6.31 0.79 0.97
N GLY A 147 5.65 0.33 2.02
CA GLY A 147 4.68 -0.76 1.99
C GLY A 147 4.00 -0.91 3.35
N ILE A 148 2.74 -1.35 3.35
CA ILE A 148 1.96 -1.60 4.56
C ILE A 148 1.44 -3.03 4.48
N PHE A 149 1.57 -3.78 5.56
CA PHE A 149 1.05 -5.14 5.62
C PHE A 149 -0.46 -5.18 5.84
N TYR A 150 -1.09 -6.26 5.36
CA TYR A 150 -2.54 -6.43 5.50
C TYR A 150 -3.03 -6.41 6.95
N ASP A 151 -2.25 -6.88 7.92
CA ASP A 151 -2.58 -6.80 9.34
C ASP A 151 -2.75 -5.34 9.81
N ASP A 152 -1.84 -4.44 9.41
CA ASP A 152 -1.98 -3.01 9.69
C ASP A 152 -3.21 -2.42 8.98
N VAL A 153 -3.51 -2.87 7.76
CA VAL A 153 -4.71 -2.44 7.01
C VAL A 153 -5.99 -2.88 7.71
N ILE A 154 -6.06 -4.10 8.25
CA ILE A 154 -7.20 -4.59 9.02
C ILE A 154 -7.36 -3.76 10.30
N ALA A 155 -6.27 -3.48 11.01
CA ALA A 155 -6.30 -2.64 12.20
C ALA A 155 -6.78 -1.21 11.88
N ILE A 156 -6.33 -0.61 10.78
CA ILE A 156 -6.83 0.69 10.29
C ILE A 156 -8.34 0.61 10.02
N ARG A 157 -8.81 -0.41 9.31
CA ARG A 157 -10.23 -0.58 8.99
C ARG A 157 -11.10 -0.76 10.23
N ALA A 158 -10.61 -1.50 11.22
CA ALA A 158 -11.29 -1.67 12.51
C ALA A 158 -11.41 -0.33 13.26
N LEU A 159 -10.34 0.48 13.29
CA LEU A 159 -10.38 1.82 13.88
C LEU A 159 -11.39 2.73 13.16
N VAL A 160 -11.39 2.73 11.83
CA VAL A 160 -12.36 3.51 11.04
C VAL A 160 -13.80 3.07 11.33
N ALA A 161 -14.06 1.76 11.33
CA ALA A 161 -15.39 1.22 11.61
C ALA A 161 -15.90 1.65 13.00
N ASN A 162 -15.06 1.56 14.03
CA ASN A 162 -15.40 2.00 15.38
C ASN A 162 -15.70 3.50 15.45
N LEU A 163 -14.83 4.34 14.88
CA LEU A 163 -14.98 5.80 14.89
C LEU A 163 -16.18 6.29 14.08
N LEU A 164 -16.57 5.60 13.01
CA LEU A 164 -17.77 5.92 12.24
C LEU A 164 -19.05 5.39 12.88
N ALA A 165 -19.00 4.24 13.54
CA ALA A 165 -20.14 3.70 14.29
C ALA A 165 -20.61 4.67 15.38
N GLU A 166 -19.69 5.33 16.09
CA GLU A 166 -20.00 6.41 17.06
C GLU A 166 -20.77 7.59 16.43
N LYS A 167 -20.66 7.77 15.11
CA LYS A 167 -21.30 8.84 14.34
C LYS A 167 -22.53 8.37 13.58
N ASN A 168 -22.97 7.11 13.78
CA ASN A 168 -24.01 6.46 12.99
C ASN A 168 -23.74 6.55 11.48
N ASP A 169 -22.49 6.32 11.10
CA ASP A 169 -22.00 6.41 9.74
C ASP A 169 -21.18 5.16 9.36
N SER A 170 -20.97 4.91 8.07
CA SER A 170 -20.23 3.72 7.60
C SER A 170 -19.53 3.93 6.26
N VAL A 171 -18.45 3.18 6.05
CA VAL A 171 -17.75 3.05 4.77
C VAL A 171 -17.59 1.57 4.48
N GLU A 172 -18.12 1.11 3.35
CA GLU A 172 -18.22 -0.31 2.97
C GLU A 172 -16.87 -0.93 2.65
N TYR A 173 -15.95 -0.11 2.13
CA TYR A 173 -14.65 -0.58 1.70
C TYR A 173 -13.60 0.52 1.78
N ILE A 174 -12.38 0.14 2.18
CA ILE A 174 -11.27 1.06 2.36
C ILE A 174 -10.04 0.45 1.68
N ALA A 175 -9.61 0.99 0.55
CA ALA A 175 -8.29 0.69 0.00
C ALA A 175 -7.23 1.52 0.74
N VAL A 176 -6.17 0.88 1.24
CA VAL A 176 -4.98 1.56 1.77
C VAL A 176 -3.83 1.28 0.81
N VAL A 177 -3.17 2.31 0.30
CA VAL A 177 -2.17 2.19 -0.77
C VAL A 177 -0.88 2.87 -0.36
N ALA A 178 0.23 2.14 -0.32
CA ALA A 178 1.54 2.73 -0.04
C ALA A 178 2.13 3.33 -1.32
N THR A 179 2.71 4.52 -1.24
CA THR A 179 3.28 5.20 -2.42
C THR A 179 4.56 4.55 -2.93
N GLY A 180 5.26 3.78 -2.09
CA GLY A 180 6.51 3.11 -2.42
C GLY A 180 7.77 3.96 -2.21
N THR A 181 7.71 5.05 -1.44
CA THR A 181 8.92 5.81 -1.04
C THR A 181 9.92 4.89 -0.33
N MET A 182 11.20 5.00 -0.68
CA MET A 182 12.30 4.25 -0.05
C MET A 182 13.04 5.10 0.99
N CYS A 183 12.41 6.20 1.39
CA CYS A 183 12.89 7.18 2.35
C CYS A 183 11.85 7.42 3.47
N ALA A 184 10.97 6.45 3.72
CA ALA A 184 10.06 6.46 4.88
C ALA A 184 10.49 5.43 5.93
N PRO A 185 10.08 5.59 7.20
CA PRO A 185 10.38 4.60 8.23
C PRO A 185 9.80 3.22 7.90
N ASP A 186 10.51 2.19 8.32
CA ASP A 186 10.11 0.80 8.12
C ASP A 186 8.83 0.44 8.87
N MET A 187 7.76 0.24 8.11
CA MET A 187 6.49 -0.30 8.61
C MET A 187 6.42 -1.82 8.50
N MET A 188 7.37 -2.48 7.84
CA MET A 188 7.29 -3.90 7.55
C MET A 188 8.17 -4.74 8.49
N GLY A 189 9.30 -4.19 8.92
CA GLY A 189 10.25 -4.84 9.81
C GLY A 189 11.41 -5.55 9.08
N PHE A 190 11.58 -5.32 7.78
CA PHE A 190 12.66 -5.91 6.98
C PHE A 190 13.95 -5.08 6.97
N TRP A 191 13.89 -3.82 7.41
CA TRP A 191 14.98 -2.84 7.27
C TRP A 191 15.32 -2.20 8.62
N GLY A 192 16.01 -2.94 9.49
CA GLY A 192 16.57 -2.42 10.72
C GLY A 192 18.06 -2.13 10.62
N ARG A 193 18.77 -2.23 11.74
CA ARG A 193 20.23 -2.08 11.80
C ARG A 193 20.97 -3.13 10.98
N SER A 194 20.45 -4.36 10.98
CA SER A 194 21.00 -5.54 10.33
C SER A 194 19.85 -6.44 9.86
N GLU A 195 20.15 -7.48 9.09
CA GLU A 195 19.12 -8.45 8.65
C GLU A 195 18.46 -9.23 9.80
N GLU A 196 19.05 -9.19 10.99
CA GLU A 196 18.56 -9.89 12.19
C GLU A 196 17.76 -8.98 13.13
N GLU A 197 17.67 -7.69 12.80
CA GLU A 197 17.02 -6.68 13.63
C GLU A 197 15.89 -6.00 12.84
N THR A 198 14.71 -5.93 13.45
CA THR A 198 13.56 -5.24 12.82
C THR A 198 13.80 -3.73 12.79
N GLY A 199 13.43 -3.09 11.69
CA GLY A 199 13.37 -1.63 11.59
C GLY A 199 12.05 -1.04 12.08
N ARG A 200 11.05 -1.89 12.33
CA ARG A 200 9.70 -1.47 12.68
C ARG A 200 9.64 -0.96 14.11
N ASP A 201 9.35 0.32 14.24
CA ASP A 201 9.02 0.94 15.52
C ASP A 201 7.51 0.83 15.80
N SER A 202 7.16 0.25 16.95
CA SER A 202 5.75 0.01 17.30
C SER A 202 4.96 1.29 17.56
N ALA A 203 5.61 2.33 18.10
CA ALA A 203 4.95 3.62 18.38
C ALA A 203 4.65 4.36 17.07
N TYR A 204 5.57 4.33 16.12
CA TYR A 204 5.36 4.85 14.78
C TYR A 204 4.29 4.07 14.03
N ALA A 205 4.29 2.73 14.11
CA ALA A 205 3.26 1.91 13.49
C ALA A 205 1.86 2.25 14.02
N GLU A 206 1.71 2.41 15.34
CA GLU A 206 0.45 2.84 15.96
C GLU A 206 0.06 4.27 15.53
N GLN A 207 1.02 5.21 15.50
CA GLN A 207 0.80 6.57 15.00
C GLN A 207 0.25 6.52 13.57
N VAL A 208 0.90 5.79 12.66
CA VAL A 208 0.47 5.66 11.27
C VAL A 208 -0.94 5.08 11.19
N ARG A 209 -1.20 3.96 11.88
CA ARG A 209 -2.54 3.32 11.87
C ARG A 209 -3.63 4.29 12.33
N ARG A 210 -3.42 4.99 13.45
CA ARG A 210 -4.37 5.95 13.99
C ARG A 210 -4.56 7.15 13.07
N THR A 211 -3.48 7.77 12.59
CA THR A 211 -3.55 8.94 11.72
C THR A 211 -4.22 8.64 10.38
N VAL A 212 -3.96 7.46 9.79
CA VAL A 212 -4.64 7.00 8.57
C VAL A 212 -6.14 6.83 8.84
N ALA A 213 -6.52 6.15 9.91
CA ALA A 213 -7.92 5.95 10.29
C ALA A 213 -8.66 7.29 10.50
N GLU A 214 -8.09 8.19 11.30
CA GLU A 214 -8.65 9.53 11.54
C GLU A 214 -8.76 10.36 10.25
N THR A 215 -7.84 10.19 9.30
CA THR A 215 -7.89 10.87 7.99
C THR A 215 -9.03 10.35 7.14
N ILE A 216 -9.25 9.03 7.11
CA ILE A 216 -10.38 8.42 6.42
C ILE A 216 -11.70 8.88 7.05
N VAL A 217 -11.79 8.89 8.39
CA VAL A 217 -12.98 9.35 9.12
C VAL A 217 -13.26 10.82 8.79
N ARG A 218 -12.26 11.71 8.81
CA ARG A 218 -12.44 13.12 8.43
C ARG A 218 -12.94 13.27 6.99
N ALA A 219 -12.41 12.48 6.06
CA ALA A 219 -12.89 12.47 4.67
C ALA A 219 -14.35 11.97 4.58
N ALA A 220 -14.71 10.91 5.32
CA ALA A 220 -16.06 10.34 5.34
C ALA A 220 -17.09 11.29 5.98
N THR A 221 -16.75 11.95 7.08
CA THR A 221 -17.65 12.91 7.74
C THR A 221 -17.72 14.25 7.01
N GLY A 222 -16.73 14.54 6.17
CA GLY A 222 -16.64 15.76 5.36
C GLY A 222 -17.19 15.60 3.94
N VAL A 223 -17.93 14.52 3.66
CA VAL A 223 -18.54 14.32 2.34
C VAL A 223 -19.56 15.41 2.03
N ARG A 224 -19.60 15.81 0.77
CA ARG A 224 -20.59 16.74 0.23
C ARG A 224 -21.03 16.28 -1.15
N ALA A 225 -22.20 16.76 -1.59
CA ALA A 225 -22.70 16.49 -2.93
C ALA A 225 -21.64 16.90 -3.96
N ALA A 226 -21.31 15.98 -4.87
CA ALA A 226 -20.19 16.10 -5.77
C ALA A 226 -20.54 15.61 -7.17
N VAL A 227 -19.81 16.12 -8.14
CA VAL A 227 -19.71 15.60 -9.51
C VAL A 227 -18.29 15.10 -9.75
N VAL A 228 -18.18 14.16 -10.67
CA VAL A 228 -16.90 13.70 -11.20
C VAL A 228 -16.68 14.42 -12.52
N GLU A 229 -15.57 15.16 -12.63
CA GLU A 229 -15.13 15.66 -13.93
C GLU A 229 -14.45 14.51 -14.69
N GLU A 230 -14.72 14.47 -15.99
CA GLU A 230 -14.22 13.43 -16.87
C GLU A 230 -12.70 13.24 -16.73
N TRP A 231 -12.30 11.99 -16.91
CA TRP A 231 -10.92 11.59 -16.79
C TRP A 231 -10.00 12.27 -17.80
N GLN A 232 -8.85 12.72 -17.30
CA GLN A 232 -7.83 13.35 -18.14
C GLN A 232 -6.64 12.40 -18.39
N PRO A 233 -6.34 12.05 -19.65
CA PRO A 233 -5.16 11.25 -19.98
C PRO A 233 -3.86 12.07 -19.89
N ASN A 234 -2.73 11.38 -19.66
CA ASN A 234 -1.38 11.93 -19.77
C ASN A 234 -1.08 13.20 -18.94
N THR A 235 -1.64 13.27 -17.72
CA THR A 235 -1.32 14.33 -16.75
C THR A 235 0.06 14.11 -16.14
N ASN A 236 1.14 14.39 -16.89
CA ASN A 236 2.54 14.16 -16.47
C ASN A 236 2.77 14.60 -14.99
N PRO A 237 3.25 13.71 -14.09
CA PRO A 237 3.75 12.34 -14.32
C PRO A 237 2.71 11.22 -14.22
N ALA A 238 1.47 11.53 -13.82
CA ALA A 238 0.38 10.58 -13.86
C ALA A 238 -0.02 10.25 -15.32
N LYS A 239 -0.54 9.05 -15.52
CA LYS A 239 -1.07 8.64 -16.83
C LYS A 239 -2.48 9.18 -17.06
N ALA A 240 -3.07 9.80 -16.04
CA ALA A 240 -4.42 9.46 -15.67
C ALA A 240 -4.88 10.21 -14.40
N SER A 241 -5.91 11.07 -14.48
CA SER A 241 -6.47 11.75 -13.31
C SER A 241 -7.99 11.99 -13.37
N ILE A 242 -8.68 11.86 -12.22
CA ILE A 242 -10.09 12.22 -11.99
C ILE A 242 -10.16 13.42 -11.05
N VAL A 243 -10.99 14.42 -11.35
CA VAL A 243 -11.28 15.53 -10.42
C VAL A 243 -12.67 15.33 -9.81
N PHE A 244 -12.75 15.43 -8.48
CA PHE A 244 -13.99 15.44 -7.73
C PHE A 244 -14.29 16.88 -7.34
N ARG A 245 -15.47 17.37 -7.71
CA ARG A 245 -15.87 18.76 -7.46
C ARG A 245 -17.21 18.80 -6.76
N ALA A 246 -17.35 19.69 -5.78
CA ALA A 246 -18.62 19.96 -5.14
C ALA A 246 -19.57 20.67 -6.12
N TYR A 247 -20.89 20.60 -5.89
CA TYR A 247 -21.88 21.24 -6.76
C TYR A 247 -21.72 22.76 -6.90
N ASN A 248 -21.15 23.42 -5.89
CA ASN A 248 -20.82 24.85 -5.92
C ASN A 248 -19.52 25.16 -6.70
N GLY A 249 -18.92 24.18 -7.36
CA GLY A 249 -17.69 24.35 -8.13
C GLY A 249 -16.39 24.19 -7.34
N THR A 250 -16.42 24.05 -6.01
CA THR A 250 -15.19 23.89 -5.20
C THR A 250 -14.55 22.52 -5.46
N PRO A 251 -13.25 22.45 -5.83
CA PRO A 251 -12.55 21.18 -5.97
C PRO A 251 -12.43 20.47 -4.61
N ILE A 252 -12.69 19.16 -4.58
CA ILE A 252 -12.62 18.32 -3.37
C ILE A 252 -11.32 17.52 -3.38
N ALA A 253 -11.09 16.77 -4.47
CA ALA A 253 -9.95 15.90 -4.61
C ALA A 253 -9.53 15.74 -6.07
N LEU A 254 -8.25 15.48 -6.26
CA LEU A 254 -7.66 15.04 -7.52
C LEU A 254 -7.16 13.62 -7.27
N LEU A 255 -7.70 12.62 -7.96
CA LEU A 255 -7.23 11.24 -7.90
C LEU A 255 -6.39 10.94 -9.14
N SER A 256 -5.08 10.81 -8.97
CA SER A 256 -4.15 10.51 -10.05
C SER A 256 -3.62 9.09 -9.93
N VAL A 257 -3.49 8.38 -11.05
CA VAL A 257 -2.86 7.05 -11.11
C VAL A 257 -1.79 7.04 -12.21
N GLY A 258 -0.80 6.17 -12.08
CA GLY A 258 0.27 6.07 -13.06
C GLY A 258 1.50 6.93 -12.77
N ALA A 259 1.50 7.67 -11.66
CA ALA A 259 2.66 8.43 -11.19
C ALA A 259 3.54 7.53 -10.31
N GLU A 260 4.11 6.48 -10.90
CA GLU A 260 5.05 5.62 -10.18
C GLU A 260 6.29 6.43 -9.81
N ARG A 261 6.61 6.50 -8.51
CA ARG A 261 7.78 7.20 -8.00
C ARG A 261 9.03 6.44 -8.47
N ARG A 262 9.78 7.03 -9.41
CA ARG A 262 11.13 6.58 -9.74
C ARG A 262 12.11 7.51 -9.04
N ARG A 263 12.95 6.94 -8.20
CA ARG A 263 14.08 7.67 -7.63
C ARG A 263 14.99 8.10 -8.78
N ALA A 264 15.26 9.40 -8.90
CA ALA A 264 16.36 9.87 -9.72
C ALA A 264 17.65 9.24 -9.17
N SER A 265 18.39 8.55 -10.03
CA SER A 265 19.60 7.82 -9.69
C SER A 265 20.64 8.73 -9.01
N GLY A 266 21.12 8.35 -7.82
CA GLY A 266 22.32 8.91 -7.18
C GLY A 266 22.16 9.11 -5.67
N GLU A 267 22.96 8.37 -4.88
CA GLU A 267 23.09 8.37 -3.41
C GLU A 267 21.92 7.78 -2.61
N ALA A 268 22.19 6.89 -1.65
CA ALA A 268 21.19 6.34 -0.73
C ALA A 268 20.61 7.49 0.12
N GLY A 269 19.29 7.66 0.08
CA GLY A 269 18.65 8.78 0.77
C GLY A 269 18.78 8.57 2.27
N VAL A 270 19.44 9.51 2.95
CA VAL A 270 19.64 9.49 4.40
C VAL A 270 18.56 10.27 5.16
N MET A 271 17.71 11.00 4.44
CA MET A 271 16.66 11.84 5.02
C MET A 271 15.28 11.23 4.80
N ILE A 272 14.37 11.45 5.74
CA ILE A 272 12.96 11.13 5.54
C ILE A 272 12.41 12.01 4.42
N SER A 273 11.84 11.39 3.40
CA SER A 273 11.25 12.08 2.26
C SER A 273 10.12 11.25 1.65
N ALA A 274 9.16 11.96 1.07
CA ALA A 274 8.15 11.34 0.23
C ALA A 274 8.72 10.86 -1.12
N ASP A 275 9.99 11.10 -1.47
CA ASP A 275 10.56 10.80 -2.81
C ASP A 275 9.68 11.40 -3.93
N ASN A 276 9.07 12.55 -3.67
CA ASN A 276 8.40 13.31 -4.72
C ASN A 276 9.50 13.97 -5.54
N GLU A 277 9.71 13.56 -6.81
CA GLU A 277 10.38 14.45 -7.75
C GLU A 277 9.69 15.82 -7.60
N LYS A 278 10.50 16.83 -7.24
CA LYS A 278 10.05 18.15 -6.80
C LYS A 278 8.73 18.51 -7.50
N ASN A 279 7.66 18.62 -6.70
CA ASN A 279 6.41 19.32 -7.02
C ASN A 279 5.14 18.60 -7.53
N VAL A 280 5.00 17.28 -7.59
CA VAL A 280 3.75 16.73 -8.20
C VAL A 280 2.51 16.92 -7.30
N ALA A 281 2.64 16.63 -6.01
CA ALA A 281 1.53 16.74 -5.05
C ALA A 281 1.31 18.17 -4.52
N GLU A 282 2.26 19.08 -4.77
CA GLU A 282 2.16 20.50 -4.38
C GLU A 282 1.93 21.43 -5.57
N GLN A 283 2.62 21.33 -6.72
CA GLN A 283 2.39 22.24 -7.85
C GLN A 283 1.11 21.96 -8.64
N ALA A 284 0.71 20.69 -8.84
CA ALA A 284 -0.51 20.38 -9.60
C ALA A 284 -1.78 20.93 -8.93
N SER A 285 -1.73 21.13 -7.61
CA SER A 285 -2.78 21.75 -6.80
C SER A 285 -2.87 23.27 -6.94
N PHE A 286 -1.79 23.96 -7.30
CA PHE A 286 -1.74 25.43 -7.23
C PHE A 286 -1.90 26.13 -8.59
N GLU A 287 -1.34 25.61 -9.67
CA GLU A 287 -1.39 26.31 -10.98
C GLU A 287 -2.75 26.16 -11.70
N ARG A 288 -3.57 25.17 -11.31
CA ARG A 288 -4.85 24.85 -11.97
C ARG A 288 -6.11 25.31 -11.22
N PHE A 289 -5.98 25.77 -9.97
CA PHE A 289 -7.12 26.05 -9.11
C PHE A 289 -6.97 27.43 -8.47
N GLU A 290 -7.80 28.38 -8.90
CA GLU A 290 -7.69 29.82 -8.59
C GLU A 290 -7.92 30.22 -7.10
N SER A 291 -8.19 29.28 -6.17
CA SER A 291 -8.42 29.65 -4.76
C SER A 291 -8.26 28.53 -3.71
N VAL A 292 -8.65 27.29 -3.99
CA VAL A 292 -8.53 26.16 -3.04
C VAL A 292 -7.96 24.94 -3.76
N ALA A 293 -6.80 24.48 -3.32
CA ALA A 293 -6.17 23.26 -3.82
C ALA A 293 -6.98 22.02 -3.41
N PRO A 294 -7.33 21.10 -4.34
CA PRO A 294 -7.90 19.80 -3.99
C PRO A 294 -6.91 18.96 -3.19
N VAL A 295 -7.42 17.99 -2.42
CA VAL A 295 -6.58 16.92 -1.87
C VAL A 295 -6.11 16.03 -3.02
N HIS A 296 -4.79 15.98 -3.26
CA HIS A 296 -4.22 15.16 -4.33
C HIS A 296 -3.89 13.75 -3.85
N VAL A 297 -4.71 12.78 -4.23
CA VAL A 297 -4.50 11.35 -3.95
C VAL A 297 -3.74 10.72 -5.12
N VAL A 298 -2.51 10.26 -4.89
CA VAL A 298 -1.62 9.74 -5.93
C VAL A 298 -1.42 8.24 -5.76
N LEU A 299 -1.91 7.47 -6.72
CA LEU A 299 -1.81 6.02 -6.77
C LEU A 299 -0.61 5.57 -7.60
N PRO A 300 0.31 4.76 -7.04
CA PRO A 300 1.29 4.06 -7.85
C PRO A 300 0.54 3.04 -8.71
N GLY A 301 0.68 3.15 -10.02
CA GLY A 301 0.03 2.18 -10.89
C GLY A 301 0.58 2.18 -12.30
N MET A 302 0.17 1.18 -13.07
CA MET A 302 0.57 1.03 -14.46
C MET A 302 -0.63 0.58 -15.31
N PRO A 303 -0.70 0.98 -16.59
CA PRO A 303 -1.70 0.46 -17.51
C PRO A 303 -1.63 -1.07 -17.65
N ALA A 304 -2.78 -1.75 -17.77
CA ALA A 304 -2.87 -3.20 -17.99
C ALA A 304 -3.10 -3.55 -19.48
N GLY A 305 -2.03 -3.80 -20.27
CA GLY A 305 -2.07 -4.20 -21.71
C GLY A 305 -2.53 -3.09 -22.69
N LEU A 306 -2.17 -2.97 -23.99
CA LEU A 306 -1.64 -3.83 -25.06
C LEU A 306 -0.49 -3.14 -25.85
N ARG A 307 0.46 -3.90 -26.44
CA ARG A 307 1.15 -3.49 -27.68
C ARG A 307 0.35 -4.04 -28.86
N GLY A 308 -0.17 -3.16 -29.71
CA GLY A 308 -0.86 -3.58 -30.92
C GLY A 308 -1.85 -2.59 -31.54
N ALA A 309 -1.50 -1.31 -31.58
CA ALA A 309 -1.78 -0.43 -32.72
C ALA A 309 -1.21 0.95 -32.37
N GLY A 310 -0.45 1.55 -33.28
CA GLY A 310 -0.41 2.99 -33.32
C GLY A 310 -1.82 3.48 -33.64
N VAL A 311 -2.63 3.69 -32.62
CA VAL A 311 -3.77 4.59 -32.71
C VAL A 311 -3.34 5.79 -31.87
N VAL A 312 -2.76 6.75 -32.56
CA VAL A 312 -2.88 8.14 -32.14
C VAL A 312 -4.38 8.41 -32.23
N ASP A 313 -5.11 8.17 -31.15
CA ASP A 313 -6.46 8.70 -31.04
C ASP A 313 -6.27 10.21 -30.82
N SER A 314 -6.27 10.93 -31.94
CA SER A 314 -6.59 12.34 -31.95
C SER A 314 -8.04 12.48 -31.50
N LEU A 315 -8.25 12.54 -30.20
CA LEU A 315 -9.53 12.96 -29.65
C LEU A 315 -9.59 14.47 -29.79
N THR A 316 -10.46 14.91 -30.70
CA THR A 316 -10.94 16.27 -30.81
C THR A 316 -11.50 16.75 -29.46
N ASP A 317 -11.33 18.03 -29.16
CA ASP A 317 -11.93 18.78 -28.03
C ASP A 317 -13.47 18.70 -28.06
N GLU A 318 -14.07 17.52 -27.84
CA GLU A 318 -15.48 17.43 -27.52
C GLU A 318 -15.68 17.74 -26.04
N MET A 319 -16.52 18.74 -25.79
CA MET A 319 -16.78 19.34 -24.50
C MET A 319 -17.12 18.29 -23.44
N ALA A 320 -16.35 18.32 -22.34
CA ALA A 320 -16.52 17.51 -21.14
C ALA A 320 -18.00 17.32 -20.76
N VAL A 321 -18.50 16.09 -20.88
CA VAL A 321 -19.84 15.74 -20.44
C VAL A 321 -19.82 15.64 -18.91
N ARG A 322 -20.48 16.59 -18.23
CA ARG A 322 -20.70 16.55 -16.78
C ARG A 322 -21.74 15.46 -16.47
N GLU A 323 -21.30 14.23 -16.28
CA GLU A 323 -22.21 13.15 -15.86
C GLU A 323 -22.58 13.28 -14.38
N ASN A 324 -23.85 13.56 -14.13
CA ASN A 324 -24.42 13.69 -12.79
C ASN A 324 -24.69 12.34 -12.09
N ARG A 325 -24.24 11.22 -12.69
CA ARG A 325 -24.52 9.84 -12.26
C ARG A 325 -23.28 8.97 -12.37
N CYS A 326 -22.38 9.05 -11.40
CA CYS A 326 -21.18 8.22 -11.43
C CYS A 326 -21.53 6.75 -11.09
N ALA A 327 -21.41 5.86 -12.08
CA ALA A 327 -21.51 4.42 -11.86
C ALA A 327 -20.29 3.95 -11.06
N LEU A 328 -20.52 3.53 -9.81
CA LEU A 328 -19.53 2.95 -8.92
C LEU A 328 -19.78 1.45 -8.85
N SER A 329 -18.74 0.65 -9.06
CA SER A 329 -18.80 -0.79 -8.85
C SER A 329 -17.52 -1.29 -8.19
N ILE A 330 -17.63 -2.17 -7.22
CA ILE A 330 -16.48 -2.73 -6.51
C ILE A 330 -16.66 -4.22 -6.26
N ARG A 331 -15.57 -4.95 -6.48
CA ARG A 331 -15.42 -6.34 -6.07
C ARG A 331 -14.13 -6.45 -5.27
N ALA A 332 -14.21 -6.93 -4.03
CA ALA A 332 -13.03 -7.19 -3.20
C ALA A 332 -13.11 -8.58 -2.59
N ARG A 333 -11.97 -9.28 -2.51
CA ARG A 333 -11.91 -10.64 -1.99
C ARG A 333 -10.62 -10.89 -1.20
N THR A 334 -10.77 -11.49 -0.04
CA THR A 334 -9.66 -12.08 0.71
C THR A 334 -9.12 -13.31 -0.01
N VAL A 335 -7.80 -13.44 -0.06
CA VAL A 335 -7.06 -14.54 -0.66
C VAL A 335 -6.20 -15.18 0.40
N LEU A 336 -6.31 -16.50 0.57
CA LEU A 336 -5.40 -17.31 1.39
C LEU A 336 -4.33 -17.91 0.49
N ALA A 337 -3.15 -17.32 0.49
CA ALA A 337 -2.06 -17.67 -0.41
C ALA A 337 -1.01 -18.57 0.29
N PRO A 338 -0.57 -19.67 -0.36
CA PRO A 338 0.55 -20.47 0.13
C PRO A 338 1.84 -19.64 0.20
N VAL A 339 2.58 -19.71 1.31
CA VAL A 339 3.74 -18.82 1.56
C VAL A 339 5.09 -19.47 1.24
N GLY A 340 5.09 -20.77 0.91
CA GLY A 340 6.32 -21.56 0.73
C GLY A 340 7.36 -21.33 1.86
N MET A 341 8.63 -21.54 1.54
CA MET A 341 9.77 -21.11 2.37
C MET A 341 10.26 -19.70 1.98
N GLY A 342 9.34 -18.81 1.60
CA GLY A 342 9.67 -17.43 1.23
C GLY A 342 10.17 -16.61 2.43
N SER A 343 10.82 -15.48 2.14
CA SER A 343 11.34 -14.56 3.15
C SER A 343 10.26 -14.02 4.09
N ILE A 344 8.99 -13.96 3.69
CA ILE A 344 7.89 -13.55 4.58
C ILE A 344 7.70 -14.59 5.69
N ARG A 345 7.70 -15.89 5.37
CA ARG A 345 7.53 -16.94 6.39
C ARG A 345 8.74 -17.01 7.32
N THR A 346 9.95 -16.97 6.77
CA THR A 346 11.19 -16.95 7.56
C THR A 346 11.26 -15.69 8.41
N ALA A 347 10.98 -14.56 7.76
CA ALA A 347 10.73 -13.22 8.28
C ALA A 347 9.95 -13.25 9.58
N ALA A 348 8.76 -13.82 9.43
CA ALA A 348 7.81 -14.02 10.49
C ALA A 348 8.45 -14.93 11.55
N ASN A 349 8.73 -16.20 11.27
CA ASN A 349 9.23 -17.15 12.28
C ASN A 349 10.40 -16.62 13.16
N LEU A 350 11.26 -15.77 12.61
CA LEU A 350 12.38 -15.16 13.34
C LEU A 350 12.01 -14.02 14.29
N GLY A 351 10.82 -13.41 14.17
CA GLY A 351 10.46 -12.24 14.98
C GLY A 351 10.60 -10.90 14.27
N LEU A 352 11.08 -10.87 13.03
CA LEU A 352 11.45 -9.62 12.35
C LEU A 352 10.23 -8.84 11.85
N ILE A 353 9.20 -9.58 11.43
CA ILE A 353 7.96 -8.99 10.94
C ILE A 353 6.75 -9.46 11.74
N GLU A 354 5.77 -8.56 11.86
CA GLU A 354 4.45 -8.82 12.42
C GLU A 354 3.54 -9.32 11.30
N ARG A 355 3.41 -10.64 11.19
CA ARG A 355 2.55 -11.28 10.19
C ARG A 355 1.87 -12.53 10.72
N GLY A 356 0.56 -12.57 10.50
CA GLY A 356 -0.33 -13.69 10.81
C GLY A 356 -0.41 -14.74 9.70
N PHE A 357 -0.73 -15.98 10.08
CA PHE A 357 -1.06 -17.06 9.14
C PHE A 357 -2.36 -17.76 9.54
N VAL A 358 -3.22 -18.02 8.56
CA VAL A 358 -4.47 -18.77 8.72
C VAL A 358 -4.27 -20.15 8.09
N ASP A 359 -4.32 -21.21 8.89
CA ASP A 359 -4.02 -22.59 8.46
C ASP A 359 -2.69 -22.73 7.70
N GLY A 360 -1.68 -22.00 8.16
CA GLY A 360 -0.37 -21.96 7.52
C GLY A 360 -0.36 -21.29 6.14
N LYS A 361 -1.38 -20.52 5.76
CA LYS A 361 -1.41 -19.66 4.56
C LYS A 361 -1.38 -18.19 4.98
N LEU A 362 -0.82 -17.34 4.12
CA LEU A 362 -0.87 -15.90 4.34
C LEU A 362 -2.21 -15.37 3.85
N ARG A 363 -2.88 -14.61 4.69
CA ARG A 363 -4.07 -13.87 4.28
C ARG A 363 -3.65 -12.56 3.62
N THR A 364 -4.23 -12.27 2.46
CA THR A 364 -4.10 -11.00 1.77
C THR A 364 -5.42 -10.64 1.07
N GLU A 365 -5.46 -9.53 0.35
CA GLU A 365 -6.65 -9.06 -0.35
C GLU A 365 -6.34 -8.59 -1.76
N THR A 366 -7.28 -8.86 -2.66
CA THR A 366 -7.28 -8.30 -4.01
C THR A 366 -8.63 -7.65 -4.25
N ALA A 367 -8.65 -6.55 -5.01
CA ALA A 367 -9.88 -5.83 -5.30
C ALA A 367 -9.84 -5.16 -6.66
N ALA A 368 -11.01 -4.94 -7.24
CA ALA A 368 -11.22 -4.18 -8.44
C ALA A 368 -12.35 -3.17 -8.21
N LEU A 369 -12.13 -1.94 -8.63
CA LEU A 369 -13.05 -0.81 -8.51
C LEU A 369 -13.22 -0.19 -9.89
N CYS A 370 -14.46 0.05 -10.30
CA CYS A 370 -14.78 0.83 -11.48
C CYS A 370 -15.45 2.15 -11.07
N LEU A 371 -14.94 3.26 -11.60
CA LEU A 371 -15.49 4.60 -11.41
C LEU A 371 -15.31 5.36 -12.73
N ALA A 372 -16.38 5.99 -13.23
CA ALA A 372 -16.35 6.82 -14.45
C ALA A 372 -15.63 6.15 -15.65
N GLY A 373 -15.99 4.90 -15.97
CA GLY A 373 -15.43 4.15 -17.09
C GLY A 373 -14.02 3.57 -16.88
N ILE A 374 -13.43 3.76 -15.70
CA ILE A 374 -12.04 3.37 -15.40
C ILE A 374 -11.99 2.32 -14.32
N GLN A 375 -11.22 1.26 -14.59
CA GLN A 375 -11.01 0.20 -13.64
C GLN A 375 -9.65 0.33 -12.94
N LEU A 376 -9.69 0.47 -11.61
CA LEU A 376 -8.54 0.34 -10.72
C LEU A 376 -8.52 -1.08 -10.15
N VAL A 377 -7.43 -1.80 -10.40
CA VAL A 377 -7.22 -3.16 -9.88
C VAL A 377 -6.15 -3.08 -8.81
N PHE A 378 -6.54 -3.27 -7.55
CA PHE A 378 -5.67 -3.21 -6.38
C PHE A 378 -4.88 -4.51 -6.22
N VAL A 379 -3.55 -4.38 -6.24
CA VAL A 379 -2.60 -5.49 -6.23
C VAL A 379 -1.78 -5.46 -4.93
N PRO A 380 -1.75 -6.55 -4.14
CA PRO A 380 -1.07 -6.65 -2.84
C PRO A 380 0.46 -6.82 -2.97
N GLY A 381 1.11 -5.95 -3.74
CA GLY A 381 2.53 -6.02 -4.04
C GLY A 381 2.90 -5.20 -5.27
N THR A 382 4.11 -5.40 -5.77
CA THR A 382 4.60 -4.76 -6.98
C THR A 382 4.48 -5.69 -8.18
N VAL A 383 4.33 -5.09 -9.35
CA VAL A 383 4.37 -5.77 -10.64
C VAL A 383 5.36 -4.98 -11.48
N ARG A 384 6.38 -5.62 -12.04
CA ARG A 384 7.37 -4.93 -12.91
C ARG A 384 7.08 -5.16 -14.39
N ASP A 385 6.49 -6.30 -14.71
CA ASP A 385 6.07 -6.63 -16.06
C ASP A 385 4.53 -6.77 -16.10
N PRO A 386 3.79 -5.67 -16.33
CA PRO A 386 2.35 -5.75 -16.52
C PRO A 386 1.96 -6.57 -17.75
N GLN A 387 2.87 -6.81 -18.70
CA GLN A 387 2.61 -7.66 -19.86
C GLN A 387 2.63 -9.14 -19.47
N ALA A 388 3.33 -9.51 -18.39
CA ALA A 388 3.23 -10.83 -17.77
C ALA A 388 1.84 -11.09 -17.16
N LEU A 389 1.08 -10.04 -16.84
CA LEU A 389 -0.37 -10.15 -16.66
C LEU A 389 -1.05 -10.24 -18.03
N HIS A 390 -0.88 -11.37 -18.71
CA HIS A 390 -1.81 -11.77 -19.75
C HIS A 390 -3.18 -12.04 -19.12
N MET A 391 -4.01 -11.01 -19.01
CA MET A 391 -5.41 -11.13 -18.63
C MET A 391 -6.19 -11.72 -19.82
N LYS A 392 -5.97 -13.02 -20.08
CA LYS A 392 -6.65 -13.78 -21.13
C LYS A 392 -8.17 -13.62 -21.01
N GLY A 393 -8.82 -13.29 -22.12
CA GLY A 393 -10.29 -13.24 -22.19
C GLY A 393 -10.94 -12.00 -21.59
N SER A 394 -10.17 -10.97 -21.23
CA SER A 394 -10.73 -9.69 -20.79
C SER A 394 -11.46 -9.03 -21.96
N PRO A 395 -12.77 -8.72 -21.86
CA PRO A 395 -13.42 -7.82 -22.79
C PRO A 395 -12.92 -6.40 -22.53
N VAL A 396 -11.64 -6.12 -22.88
CA VAL A 396 -11.03 -4.78 -22.85
C VAL A 396 -11.79 -3.80 -23.76
N ARG A 397 -12.73 -4.30 -24.58
CA ARG A 397 -13.67 -3.48 -25.35
C ARG A 397 -14.72 -2.72 -24.51
N THR A 398 -14.83 -2.95 -23.20
CA THR A 398 -15.93 -2.40 -22.37
C THR A 398 -15.55 -1.30 -21.39
N HIS A 399 -14.26 -1.10 -21.10
CA HIS A 399 -13.77 -0.01 -20.26
C HIS A 399 -12.68 0.71 -21.03
N GLU A 400 -12.76 2.04 -21.11
CA GLU A 400 -11.80 2.82 -21.89
C GLU A 400 -10.37 2.62 -21.37
N LYS A 401 -10.17 2.44 -20.04
CA LYS A 401 -8.84 2.37 -19.39
C LYS A 401 -8.83 1.49 -18.11
N ARG A 402 -7.78 0.67 -17.94
CA ARG A 402 -7.53 -0.19 -16.75
C ARG A 402 -6.13 0.06 -16.17
N PHE A 403 -6.04 0.21 -14.85
CA PHE A 403 -4.79 0.39 -14.11
C PHE A 403 -4.60 -0.66 -13.03
N LEU A 404 -3.40 -1.23 -12.96
CA LEU A 404 -2.96 -2.00 -11.81
C LEU A 404 -2.41 -1.03 -10.77
N VAL A 405 -3.07 -0.90 -9.63
CA VAL A 405 -2.64 -0.10 -8.48
C VAL A 405 -1.83 -1.00 -7.56
N THR A 406 -0.52 -0.82 -7.56
CA THR A 406 0.42 -1.64 -6.78
C THR A 406 0.43 -1.24 -5.31
N ARG A 407 0.93 -2.14 -4.44
CA ARG A 407 1.09 -1.90 -2.99
C ARG A 407 -0.22 -1.51 -2.32
N ALA A 408 -1.32 -2.06 -2.81
CA ALA A 408 -2.65 -1.79 -2.33
C ALA A 408 -3.10 -2.91 -1.39
N ASN A 409 -3.59 -2.53 -0.22
CA ASN A 409 -4.02 -3.33 0.92
C ASN A 409 -2.95 -4.25 1.53
N ASP A 410 -1.85 -4.49 0.84
CA ASP A 410 -0.76 -5.31 1.33
C ASP A 410 0.52 -5.04 0.52
N PHE A 411 1.66 -5.45 1.07
CA PHE A 411 2.93 -5.51 0.36
C PHE A 411 3.57 -6.89 0.51
N LEU A 412 3.60 -7.64 -0.59
CA LEU A 412 4.13 -9.00 -0.64
C LEU A 412 5.39 -9.14 -1.51
N GLY A 413 6.02 -8.01 -1.84
CA GLY A 413 7.17 -7.94 -2.74
C GLY A 413 6.78 -7.91 -4.22
N ASP A 414 7.65 -8.45 -5.07
CA ASP A 414 7.42 -8.55 -6.51
C ASP A 414 6.56 -9.77 -6.86
N LEU A 415 5.39 -9.54 -7.47
CA LEU A 415 4.43 -10.56 -7.85
C LEU A 415 4.57 -11.04 -9.31
N ASN A 416 5.59 -10.61 -10.05
CA ASN A 416 5.86 -11.13 -11.39
C ASN A 416 6.02 -12.67 -11.37
N VAL A 417 5.19 -13.37 -12.15
CA VAL A 417 5.15 -14.85 -12.22
C VAL A 417 6.12 -15.42 -13.27
N LEU A 418 6.43 -14.65 -14.32
CA LEU A 418 7.25 -15.11 -15.46
C LEU A 418 8.76 -14.84 -15.32
N SER A 419 9.19 -14.16 -14.26
CA SER A 419 10.61 -13.93 -14.03
C SER A 419 11.26 -15.25 -13.62
N ARG A 420 11.93 -15.90 -14.59
CA ARG A 420 13.11 -16.71 -14.29
C ARG A 420 14.07 -15.77 -13.57
N ASP A 421 14.27 -16.03 -12.28
CA ASP A 421 15.44 -15.63 -11.53
C ASP A 421 15.73 -14.11 -11.52
N THR A 422 15.14 -13.37 -10.57
CA THR A 422 15.62 -12.02 -10.22
C THR A 422 16.82 -12.09 -9.27
N THR A 423 17.93 -12.68 -9.73
CA THR A 423 19.27 -12.56 -9.11
C THR A 423 19.86 -11.14 -9.23
N ARG A 424 19.07 -10.14 -9.63
CA ARG A 424 19.44 -8.71 -9.71
C ARG A 424 18.37 -7.76 -9.14
N SER A 425 17.79 -8.08 -7.98
CA SER A 425 17.04 -7.07 -7.21
C SER A 425 17.92 -6.59 -6.07
N ALA A 426 18.26 -5.30 -6.06
CA ALA A 426 19.02 -4.65 -4.99
C ALA A 426 18.19 -4.43 -3.69
N LEU A 427 17.01 -5.05 -3.59
CA LEU A 427 16.13 -4.99 -2.42
C LEU A 427 16.26 -6.32 -1.66
N PRO A 428 16.25 -6.34 -0.31
CA PRO A 428 16.00 -7.56 0.44
C PRO A 428 14.74 -8.23 -0.13
N GLN A 429 14.85 -9.50 -0.52
CA GLN A 429 13.81 -10.17 -1.32
C GLN A 429 12.56 -10.42 -0.48
N VAL A 430 11.73 -9.42 -0.19
CA VAL A 430 10.38 -9.64 0.32
C VAL A 430 9.65 -10.51 -0.71
N SER A 431 9.24 -11.71 -0.32
CA SER A 431 8.62 -12.67 -1.24
C SER A 431 7.74 -13.67 -0.51
N ILE A 432 6.54 -13.86 -1.05
CA ILE A 432 5.60 -14.92 -0.67
C ILE A 432 5.90 -16.28 -1.35
N GLY A 433 6.95 -16.36 -2.18
CA GLY A 433 7.25 -17.56 -2.96
C GLY A 433 6.42 -17.66 -4.26
N LEU A 434 6.72 -18.66 -5.11
CA LEU A 434 6.15 -18.75 -6.46
C LEU A 434 4.66 -19.13 -6.46
N GLU A 435 4.28 -20.09 -5.62
CA GLU A 435 2.89 -20.58 -5.55
C GLU A 435 1.94 -19.50 -5.04
N GLY A 436 2.29 -18.82 -3.94
CA GLY A 436 1.54 -17.68 -3.44
C GLY A 436 1.37 -16.57 -4.47
N ARG A 437 2.44 -16.24 -5.21
CA ARG A 437 2.38 -15.29 -6.34
C ARG A 437 1.36 -15.73 -7.39
N ARG A 438 1.38 -17.00 -7.81
CA ARG A 438 0.41 -17.52 -8.79
C ARG A 438 -1.02 -17.42 -8.28
N THR A 439 -1.28 -17.86 -7.06
CA THR A 439 -2.61 -17.81 -6.44
C THR A 439 -3.16 -16.39 -6.38
N ILE A 440 -2.34 -15.43 -5.92
CA ILE A 440 -2.74 -14.02 -5.83
C ILE A 440 -3.02 -13.46 -7.22
N MET A 441 -2.12 -13.66 -8.18
CA MET A 441 -2.25 -13.09 -9.52
C MET A 441 -3.42 -13.70 -10.31
N GLU A 442 -3.74 -14.98 -10.07
CA GLU A 442 -4.96 -15.61 -10.60
C GLU A 442 -6.22 -14.92 -10.04
N GLN A 443 -6.28 -14.66 -8.74
CA GLN A 443 -7.41 -13.95 -8.13
C GLN A 443 -7.52 -12.50 -8.61
N VAL A 444 -6.40 -11.78 -8.73
CA VAL A 444 -6.37 -10.44 -9.37
C VAL A 444 -6.99 -10.50 -10.77
N ASN A 445 -6.63 -11.51 -11.56
CA ASN A 445 -7.18 -11.68 -12.90
C ASN A 445 -8.68 -12.01 -12.90
N LEU A 446 -9.13 -12.90 -12.02
CA LEU A 446 -10.55 -13.24 -11.89
C LEU A 446 -11.39 -12.02 -11.50
N LEU A 447 -10.95 -11.26 -10.50
CA LEU A 447 -11.64 -10.06 -10.03
C LEU A 447 -11.73 -8.97 -11.10
N ALA A 448 -10.62 -8.69 -11.79
CA ALA A 448 -10.62 -7.68 -12.84
C ALA A 448 -11.57 -8.01 -14.00
N ASN A 449 -11.85 -9.30 -14.21
CA ASN A 449 -12.74 -9.82 -15.25
C ASN A 449 -14.13 -10.24 -14.73
N ASP A 450 -14.46 -9.91 -13.48
CA ASP A 450 -15.75 -10.25 -12.86
C ASP A 450 -16.90 -9.70 -13.71
N GLU A 451 -17.99 -10.46 -13.82
CA GLU A 451 -19.19 -10.07 -14.55
C GLU A 451 -19.84 -8.81 -13.99
N LEU A 452 -19.56 -8.48 -12.72
CA LEU A 452 -19.91 -7.19 -12.12
C LEU A 452 -19.43 -6.03 -13.00
N PHE A 453 -18.31 -6.17 -13.70
CA PHE A 453 -17.77 -5.11 -14.56
C PHE A 453 -18.28 -5.19 -16.00
N ARG A 454 -18.83 -6.32 -16.46
CA ARG A 454 -19.35 -6.45 -17.84
C ARG A 454 -20.66 -5.65 -18.02
N TYR A 455 -20.64 -4.53 -18.77
CA TYR A 455 -21.84 -3.85 -19.31
C TYR A 455 -21.51 -3.04 -20.60
N PRO A 456 -22.48 -2.80 -21.52
CA PRO A 456 -22.34 -1.88 -22.66
C PRO A 456 -22.61 -0.44 -22.20
N GLN A 457 -21.56 0.39 -22.13
CA GLN A 457 -21.61 1.71 -21.47
C GLN A 457 -21.91 2.92 -22.39
N LEU A 458 -22.54 2.78 -23.57
CA LEU A 458 -22.66 3.92 -24.50
C LEU A 458 -24.05 4.25 -25.05
N ASN A 459 -25.14 3.58 -24.63
CA ASN A 459 -26.48 3.82 -25.19
C ASN A 459 -27.48 4.52 -24.27
N ASN A 460 -27.07 5.07 -23.14
CA ASN A 460 -27.88 6.11 -22.49
C ASN A 460 -27.54 7.48 -23.09
N THR A 461 -27.77 7.62 -24.39
CA THR A 461 -28.20 8.91 -24.92
C THR A 461 -29.50 9.24 -24.21
N CYS A 462 -29.42 10.07 -23.17
CA CYS A 462 -30.59 10.82 -22.73
C CYS A 462 -31.01 11.68 -23.94
N ASP A 463 -32.04 11.22 -24.65
CA ASP A 463 -32.76 12.02 -25.64
C ASP A 463 -33.18 13.33 -24.94
N PRO A 464 -32.70 14.51 -25.38
CA PRO A 464 -33.19 15.77 -24.87
C PRO A 464 -34.52 16.06 -25.57
N ARG A 465 -35.60 15.52 -25.01
CA ARG A 465 -36.96 16.00 -25.27
C ARG A 465 -37.61 16.47 -23.99
#